data_AF-A0A4Y2V3C0-F1
#
_entry.id   AF-A0A4Y2V3C0-F1
#
_cell.length_a   1.000
_cell.length_b   1.000
_cell.length_c   1.000
_cell.angle_alpha   90.00
_cell.angle_beta   90.00
_cell.angle_gamma   90.00
#
_symmetry.space_group_name_H-M   'P 1'
#
loop_
_entity.id
_entity.type
_entity.pdbx_description
1 polymer ?
#
loop_
_entity_poly.entity_id
_entity_poly.type
_entity_poly.pdbx_seq_one_letter_code
_entity_poly.pdbx_strand_id
1 'polypeptide(L)'
;MLVGEREHIWELGHRRILKARQIVPKTLRNFVPPKINFQASDYIEIINWNSCVVYPPPMLRDLSEDDIKSLINSDTTPIREIQKFPCHTQAVERCIKLVTETSNKVCGRDSRDGYIRANTEV
;
A
#
# COMPACT_ATOMS: atom_id res chain seq x y z
N MET A 1 6.41 -0.27 6.35
CA MET A 1 6.15 -1.60 6.94
C MET A 1 6.86 -2.70 6.15
N LEU A 2 6.53 -2.95 4.88
CA LEU A 2 7.04 -4.13 4.14
C LEU A 2 8.51 -4.04 3.65
N VAL A 3 9.06 -2.84 3.55
CA VAL A 3 10.43 -2.56 3.07
C VAL A 3 11.18 -1.73 4.13
N GLY A 4 10.71 -1.76 5.38
CA GLY A 4 11.30 -0.98 6.47
C GLY A 4 12.50 -1.69 7.10
N GLU A 5 13.40 -0.91 7.69
CA GLU A 5 14.60 -1.42 8.37
C GLU A 5 14.30 -2.07 9.73
N ARG A 6 13.16 -1.70 10.34
CA ARG A 6 12.72 -2.26 11.62
C ARG A 6 12.11 -3.64 11.43
N GLU A 7 12.89 -4.68 11.71
CA GLU A 7 12.57 -6.09 11.52
C GLU A 7 11.20 -6.49 12.10
N HIS A 8 10.92 -6.16 13.36
CA HIS A 8 9.64 -6.50 14.00
C HIS A 8 8.41 -5.91 13.28
N ILE A 9 8.54 -4.74 12.64
CA ILE A 9 7.47 -4.09 11.88
C ILE A 9 7.30 -4.75 10.51
N TRP A 10 8.42 -5.11 9.92
CA TRP A 10 8.51 -5.81 8.66
C TRP A 10 7.85 -7.19 8.76
N GLU A 11 8.18 -7.94 9.81
CA GLU A 11 7.60 -9.25 10.10
C GLU A 11 6.08 -9.14 10.35
N LEU A 12 5.67 -8.15 11.17
CA LEU A 12 4.26 -7.87 11.44
C LEU A 12 3.47 -7.56 10.15
N GLY A 13 4.09 -6.86 9.20
CA GLY A 13 3.51 -6.58 7.88
C GLY A 13 3.24 -7.84 7.07
N HIS A 14 4.22 -8.74 6.97
CA HIS A 14 4.09 -10.00 6.22
C HIS A 14 3.06 -10.95 6.85
N ARG A 15 3.04 -11.06 8.18
CA ARG A 15 2.01 -11.83 8.90
C ARG A 15 0.59 -11.32 8.63
N ARG A 16 0.41 -9.99 8.57
CA ARG A 16 -0.89 -9.38 8.21
C ARG A 16 -1.31 -9.70 6.79
N ILE A 17 -0.36 -9.75 5.84
CA ILE A 17 -0.65 -10.13 4.44
C ILE A 17 -1.09 -11.58 4.35
N LEU A 18 -0.41 -12.50 5.03
CA LEU A 18 -0.82 -13.91 5.08
C LEU A 18 -2.24 -14.05 5.61
N LYS A 19 -2.57 -13.34 6.70
CA LYS A 19 -3.94 -13.31 7.23
C LYS A 19 -4.94 -12.73 6.23
N ALA A 20 -4.58 -11.68 5.51
CA ALA A 20 -5.45 -11.05 4.51
C ALA A 20 -5.71 -11.96 3.31
N ARG A 21 -4.77 -12.82 2.90
CA ARG A 21 -4.94 -13.77 1.79
C ARG A 21 -5.96 -14.86 2.08
N GLN A 22 -6.10 -15.26 3.34
CA GLN A 22 -7.13 -16.22 3.76
C GLN A 22 -8.55 -15.66 3.60
N ILE A 23 -8.68 -14.33 3.59
CA ILE A 23 -9.95 -13.64 3.35
C ILE A 23 -10.18 -13.59 1.84
N VAL A 24 -10.75 -14.65 1.27
CA VAL A 24 -11.14 -14.69 -0.15
C VAL A 24 -12.32 -13.71 -0.36
N PRO A 25 -12.14 -12.60 -1.10
CA PRO A 25 -13.25 -11.69 -1.34
C PRO A 25 -14.23 -12.35 -2.31
N LYS A 26 -15.48 -12.57 -1.89
CA LYS A 26 -16.56 -13.04 -2.77
C LYS A 26 -17.03 -11.95 -3.75
N THR A 27 -16.67 -10.69 -3.49
CA THR A 27 -17.10 -9.49 -4.23
C THR A 27 -15.91 -8.56 -4.47
N LEU A 28 -16.12 -7.49 -5.24
CA LEU A 28 -15.13 -6.42 -5.42
C LEU A 28 -14.63 -5.89 -4.07
N ARG A 29 -13.36 -5.49 -4.04
CA ARG A 29 -12.72 -4.92 -2.85
C ARG A 29 -13.28 -3.53 -2.59
N ASN A 30 -14.04 -3.37 -1.50
CA ASN A 30 -14.51 -2.06 -1.07
C ASN A 30 -13.39 -1.31 -0.37
N PHE A 31 -12.95 -0.20 -0.95
CA PHE A 31 -11.97 0.66 -0.33
C PHE A 31 -12.62 1.56 0.72
N VAL A 32 -12.49 1.18 1.98
CA VAL A 32 -12.90 2.00 3.13
C VAL A 32 -11.63 2.59 3.75
N PRO A 33 -11.45 3.93 3.72
CA PRO A 33 -10.31 4.57 4.36
C PRO A 33 -10.28 4.25 5.87
N PRO A 34 -9.16 3.78 6.43
CA PRO A 34 -9.08 3.51 7.86
C PRO A 34 -9.14 4.81 8.67
N LYS A 35 -9.66 4.73 9.88
CA LYS A 35 -9.63 5.85 10.83
C LYS A 35 -8.18 6.10 11.26
N ILE A 36 -7.72 7.34 11.07
CA ILE A 36 -6.36 7.77 11.40
C ILE A 36 -6.31 8.21 12.87
N ASN A 37 -5.33 7.70 13.62
CA ASN A 37 -5.01 8.14 14.97
C ASN A 37 -4.02 9.30 14.93
N PHE A 38 -4.50 10.53 15.13
CA PHE A 38 -3.66 11.74 15.16
C PHE A 38 -2.82 11.87 16.44
N GLN A 39 -3.11 11.08 17.48
CA GLN A 39 -2.34 11.06 18.74
C GLN A 39 -1.24 10.00 18.72
N ALA A 40 -1.04 9.31 17.58
CA ALA A 40 -0.03 8.27 17.45
C ALA A 40 1.39 8.85 17.65
N SER A 41 2.19 8.20 18.49
CA SER A 41 3.60 8.57 18.69
C SER A 41 4.52 7.88 17.70
N ASP A 42 4.15 6.69 17.22
CA ASP A 42 4.85 5.96 16.17
C ASP A 42 3.93 5.71 14.96
N TYR A 43 4.51 5.63 13.76
CA TYR A 43 3.74 5.46 12.53
C TYR A 43 2.95 4.15 12.49
N ILE A 44 3.38 3.14 13.25
CA ILE A 44 2.72 1.84 13.34
C ILE A 44 1.31 1.98 13.93
N GLU A 45 1.12 2.95 14.83
CA GLU A 45 -0.10 3.19 15.59
C GLU A 45 -1.08 4.13 14.88
N ILE A 46 -0.66 4.77 13.77
CA ILE A 46 -1.50 5.68 12.98
C ILE A 46 -2.77 4.97 12.50
N ILE A 47 -2.66 3.68 12.14
CA ILE A 47 -3.78 2.87 11.69
C ILE A 47 -3.95 1.68 12.62
N ASN A 48 -5.12 1.53 13.21
CA ASN A 48 -5.48 0.32 13.93
C ASN A 48 -5.88 -0.79 12.93
N TRP A 49 -4.89 -1.57 12.51
CA TRP A 49 -5.03 -2.68 11.56
C TRP A 49 -5.94 -3.83 12.04
N ASN A 50 -6.26 -3.91 13.33
CA ASN A 50 -7.21 -4.88 13.85
C ASN A 50 -8.67 -4.44 13.66
N SER A 51 -8.90 -3.14 13.45
CA SER A 51 -10.22 -2.55 13.32
C SER A 51 -10.65 -2.32 11.86
N CYS A 52 -9.74 -2.50 10.90
CA CYS A 52 -10.03 -2.32 9.47
C CYS A 52 -9.90 -3.63 8.69
N VAL A 53 -10.66 -3.73 7.59
CA VAL A 53 -10.54 -4.83 6.65
C VAL A 53 -9.25 -4.65 5.85
N VAL A 54 -8.38 -5.65 5.88
CA VAL A 54 -7.13 -5.67 5.13
C VAL A 54 -7.27 -6.65 3.98
N TYR A 55 -7.04 -6.17 2.77
CA TYR A 55 -7.01 -7.01 1.58
C TYR A 55 -5.56 -7.32 1.18
N PRO A 56 -5.30 -8.48 0.54
CA PRO A 56 -3.97 -8.82 0.07
C PRO A 56 -3.51 -7.77 -0.97
N PRO A 57 -2.29 -7.21 -0.84
CA PRO A 57 -1.80 -6.19 -1.74
C PRO A 57 -1.72 -6.74 -3.17
N PRO A 58 -2.29 -6.07 -4.20
CA PRO A 58 -2.16 -6.51 -5.59
C PRO A 58 -0.70 -6.67 -6.03
N MET A 59 0.17 -5.84 -5.47
CA MET A 59 1.61 -5.84 -5.71
C MET A 59 2.30 -7.14 -5.31
N LEU A 60 1.75 -7.87 -4.33
CA LEU A 60 2.33 -9.12 -3.86
C LEU A 60 1.62 -10.33 -4.45
N ARG A 61 0.67 -10.15 -5.38
CA ARG A 61 -0.19 -11.25 -5.87
C ARG A 61 0.59 -12.42 -6.45
N ASP A 62 1.73 -12.15 -7.08
CA ASP A 62 2.52 -13.17 -7.79
C ASP A 62 3.40 -14.00 -6.84
N LEU A 63 3.60 -13.55 -5.60
CA LEU A 63 4.32 -14.31 -4.57
C LEU A 63 3.41 -15.39 -3.98
N SER A 64 3.91 -16.62 -3.82
CA SER A 64 3.18 -17.67 -3.11
C SER A 64 3.09 -17.38 -1.61
N GLU A 65 2.22 -18.09 -0.89
CA GLU A 65 2.20 -17.97 0.59
C GLU A 65 3.49 -18.50 1.21
N ASP A 66 4.10 -19.51 0.61
CA ASP A 66 5.34 -20.08 1.09
C ASP A 66 6.53 -19.15 0.83
N ASP A 67 6.52 -18.38 -0.26
CA ASP A 67 7.49 -17.30 -0.49
C ASP A 67 7.38 -16.19 0.56
N ILE A 68 6.17 -15.89 1.04
CA ILE A 68 5.98 -14.90 2.11
C ILE A 68 6.41 -15.48 3.46
N LYS A 69 6.19 -16.77 3.72
CA LYS A 69 6.65 -17.43 4.95
C LYS A 69 8.17 -17.59 4.97
N SER A 70 8.79 -17.94 3.84
CA SER A 70 10.24 -18.05 3.72
C SER A 70 10.89 -16.70 3.99
N LEU A 71 10.27 -15.62 3.51
CA LEU A 71 10.61 -14.25 3.85
C LEU A 71 10.75 -14.08 5.37
N ILE A 72 9.67 -14.38 6.11
CA ILE A 72 9.59 -14.17 7.56
C ILE A 72 10.68 -14.93 8.32
N ASN A 73 11.06 -16.11 7.84
CA ASN A 73 11.98 -17.01 8.50
C ASN A 73 13.43 -16.88 8.03
N SER A 74 13.69 -16.13 6.95
CA SER A 74 15.04 -15.94 6.42
C SER A 74 15.72 -14.74 7.08
N ASP A 75 16.90 -14.96 7.68
CA ASP A 75 17.76 -13.89 8.23
C ASP A 75 18.27 -12.92 7.14
N THR A 76 18.20 -13.32 5.87
CA THR A 76 18.56 -12.48 4.73
C THR A 76 17.41 -11.58 4.35
N THR A 77 17.57 -10.26 4.56
CA THR A 77 16.62 -9.23 4.13
C THR A 77 16.28 -9.37 2.64
N PRO A 78 15.08 -9.83 2.28
CA PRO A 78 14.63 -9.97 0.89
C PRO A 78 13.94 -8.69 0.41
N ILE A 79 14.05 -7.62 1.20
CA ILE A 79 13.57 -6.25 0.96
C ILE A 79 13.87 -5.77 -0.46
N ARG A 80 14.96 -6.25 -1.08
CA ARG A 80 15.39 -5.85 -2.42
C ARG A 80 14.73 -6.60 -3.58
N GLU A 81 14.05 -7.72 -3.34
CA GLU A 81 13.61 -8.64 -4.41
C GLU A 81 12.09 -8.73 -4.57
N ILE A 82 11.29 -8.26 -3.60
CA ILE A 82 9.82 -8.37 -3.61
C ILE A 82 9.18 -7.82 -4.90
N GLN A 83 9.77 -6.76 -5.49
CA GLN A 83 9.69 -6.41 -6.91
C GLN A 83 10.38 -5.07 -7.09
N LYS A 84 11.34 -4.98 -8.00
CA LYS A 84 11.86 -3.68 -8.46
C LYS A 84 10.83 -3.05 -9.39
N PHE A 85 9.83 -2.38 -8.82
CA PHE A 85 9.00 -1.49 -9.62
C PHE A 85 9.84 -0.31 -10.10
N PRO A 86 9.73 0.09 -11.37
CA PRO A 86 10.40 1.27 -11.85
C PRO A 86 9.68 2.50 -11.28
N CYS A 87 10.12 2.94 -10.10
CA CYS A 87 9.54 4.09 -9.38
C CYS A 87 9.95 5.44 -10.00
N HIS A 88 11.08 5.47 -10.72
CA HIS A 88 11.66 6.67 -11.32
C HIS A 88 11.44 6.71 -12.83
N THR A 89 10.21 6.46 -13.26
CA THR A 89 9.83 6.60 -14.67
C THR A 89 9.31 7.99 -14.94
N GLN A 90 9.48 8.46 -16.18
CA GLN A 90 8.91 9.72 -16.63
C GLN A 90 7.38 9.78 -16.42
N ALA A 91 6.69 8.65 -16.53
CA ALA A 91 5.26 8.56 -16.26
C ALA A 91 4.92 8.89 -14.79
N VAL A 92 5.71 8.37 -13.83
CA VAL A 92 5.55 8.69 -12.41
C VAL A 92 5.78 10.18 -12.16
N GLU A 93 6.82 10.77 -12.75
CA GLU A 93 7.10 12.21 -12.61
C GLU A 93 5.97 13.08 -13.16
N ARG A 94 5.44 12.75 -14.35
CA ARG A 94 4.28 13.43 -14.95
C ARG A 94 3.05 13.33 -14.06
N CYS A 95 2.78 12.16 -13.48
CA CYS A 95 1.64 11.94 -12.60
C CYS A 95 1.75 12.78 -11.30
N ILE A 96 2.93 12.82 -10.68
CA ILE A 96 3.17 13.65 -9.48
C ILE A 96 2.90 15.13 -9.79
N LYS A 97 3.36 15.61 -10.95
CA LYS A 97 3.10 16.98 -11.41
C LYS A 97 1.59 17.23 -11.57
N LEU A 98 0.88 16.35 -12.25
CA LEU A 98 -0.57 16.47 -12.46
C LEU A 98 -1.35 16.53 -11.14
N VAL A 99 -1.02 15.66 -10.18
CA VAL A 99 -1.69 15.64 -8.85
C VAL A 99 -1.44 16.92 -8.08
N THR A 100 -0.23 17.48 -8.17
CA THR A 100 0.14 18.74 -7.54
C THR A 100 -0.64 19.91 -8.14
N GLU A 101 -0.68 20.00 -9.47
CA GLU A 101 -1.46 21.02 -10.18
C GLU A 101 -2.96 20.92 -9.87
N THR A 102 -3.49 19.70 -9.80
CA THR A 102 -4.91 19.47 -9.49
C THR A 102 -5.26 19.97 -8.10
N SER A 103 -4.38 19.72 -7.12
CA SER A 103 -4.59 20.14 -5.74
C SER A 103 -4.66 21.66 -5.58
N ASN A 104 -4.00 22.42 -6.47
CA ASN A 104 -4.10 23.87 -6.52
C ASN A 104 -5.35 24.39 -7.25
N LYS A 105 -5.94 23.59 -8.16
CA LYS A 105 -7.05 24.00 -9.02
C LYS A 105 -8.43 23.71 -8.43
N VAL A 106 -8.60 22.58 -7.73
CA VAL A 106 -9.90 22.14 -7.23
C VAL A 106 -9.82 21.60 -5.80
N CYS A 107 -10.84 21.89 -5.00
CA CYS A 107 -10.98 21.41 -3.62
C CYS A 107 -12.05 20.31 -3.55
N GLY A 108 -11.95 19.43 -2.54
CA GLY A 108 -12.84 18.27 -2.37
C GLY A 108 -12.32 17.00 -3.05
N ARG A 109 -12.79 15.83 -2.58
CA ARG A 109 -12.35 14.52 -3.11
C ARG A 109 -12.84 14.32 -4.54
N ASP A 110 -14.14 14.46 -4.76
CA ASP A 110 -14.77 14.08 -6.03
C ASP A 110 -14.33 14.98 -7.19
N SER A 111 -14.18 16.29 -6.92
CA SER A 111 -13.70 17.26 -7.92
C SER A 111 -12.24 17.01 -8.31
N ARG A 112 -11.36 16.69 -7.34
CA ARG A 112 -9.95 16.34 -7.64
C ARG A 112 -9.86 15.05 -8.44
N ASP A 113 -10.61 14.04 -8.03
CA ASP A 113 -10.64 12.73 -8.68
C ASP A 113 -11.17 12.82 -10.13
N GLY A 114 -12.23 13.60 -10.37
CA GLY A 114 -12.72 13.90 -11.71
C GLY A 114 -11.70 14.64 -12.57
N TYR A 115 -11.02 15.65 -12.01
CA TYR A 115 -10.01 16.42 -12.74
C TYR A 115 -8.80 15.58 -13.12
N ILE A 116 -8.30 14.72 -12.22
CA ILE A 116 -7.19 13.80 -12.52
C ILE A 116 -7.60 12.88 -13.66
N ARG A 117 -8.74 12.20 -13.56
CA ARG A 117 -9.20 11.27 -14.62
C ARG A 117 -9.36 11.92 -15.99
N ALA A 118 -9.81 13.18 -16.04
CA ALA A 118 -10.00 13.90 -17.29
C ALA A 118 -8.68 14.31 -17.97
N ASN A 119 -7.59 14.46 -17.20
CA ASN A 119 -6.30 14.98 -17.68
C ASN A 119 -5.17 13.95 -17.60
N THR A 120 -5.46 12.70 -17.22
CA THR A 120 -4.48 11.62 -17.24
C THR A 120 -4.43 11.06 -18.65
N GLU A 121 -3.36 11.35 -19.40
CA GLU A 121 -3.08 10.70 -20.68
C GLU A 121 -2.61 9.25 -20.42
N VAL A 122 -3.29 8.28 -21.02
CA VAL A 122 -2.91 6.85 -21.00
C VAL A 122 -1.95 6.58 -22.14
#